data_AF-A0A9X1B4F8-F1
#
_entry.id   AF-A0A9X1B4F8-F1
#
_cell.length_a   1.000
_cell.length_b   1.000
_cell.length_c   1.000
_cell.angle_alpha   90.00
_cell.angle_beta   90.00
_cell.angle_gamma   90.00
#
_symmetry.space_group_name_H-M   'P 1'
#
loop_
_entity.id
_entity.type
_entity.pdbx_description
1 polymer ?
#
loop_
_entity_poly.entity_id
_entity_poly.type
_entity_poly.pdbx_seq_one_letter_code
_entity_poly.pdbx_strand_id
1 'polypeptide(L)'
;MTEEKRPPLAFIHIPKTAGTSVVKALKDTFGDKNIFYACTSEQTAYFRDMSYEQLINYDVAGGHIPQRTFLRKLPGSQCFTVIRDPYQRAVSIYKHFSTKPQHKYYKLNCQMSFSQHLRWLSENQDIAYEMS
;
A
#
# COMPACT_ATOMS: atom_id res chain seq x y z
N MET A 1 14.37 -29.52 -16.75
CA MET A 1 14.85 -28.52 -15.78
C MET A 1 13.64 -27.72 -15.34
N THR A 2 13.18 -27.88 -14.10
CA THR A 2 12.21 -26.95 -13.52
C THR A 2 12.97 -25.66 -13.24
N GLU A 3 12.58 -24.55 -13.87
CA GLU A 3 13.11 -23.23 -13.50
C GLU A 3 12.92 -23.04 -11.99
N GLU A 4 13.99 -22.71 -11.28
CA GLU A 4 13.87 -22.24 -9.90
C GLU A 4 13.05 -20.95 -9.92
N LYS A 5 11.87 -20.99 -9.27
CA LYS A 5 11.02 -19.81 -9.14
C LYS A 5 11.76 -18.76 -8.33
N ARG A 6 11.93 -17.59 -8.93
CA ARG A 6 12.50 -16.41 -8.26
C ARG A 6 11.47 -15.82 -7.30
N PRO A 7 11.90 -15.22 -6.18
CA PRO A 7 10.99 -14.48 -5.32
C PRO A 7 10.28 -13.34 -6.08
N PRO A 8 9.00 -13.05 -5.79
CA PRO A 8 8.25 -11.98 -6.46
C PRO A 8 8.90 -10.60 -6.25
N LEU A 9 8.65 -9.68 -7.17
CA LEU A 9 8.96 -8.27 -6.92
C LEU A 9 8.05 -7.73 -5.81
N ALA A 10 8.63 -7.09 -4.80
CA ALA A 10 7.89 -6.56 -3.66
C ALA A 10 7.61 -5.04 -3.82
N PHE A 11 6.35 -4.66 -4.03
CA PHE A 11 5.95 -3.26 -4.12
C PHE A 11 5.38 -2.75 -2.79
N ILE A 12 6.17 -1.97 -2.06
CA ILE A 12 5.74 -1.33 -0.82
C ILE A 12 4.96 -0.07 -1.18
N HIS A 13 3.63 -0.14 -1.17
CA HIS A 13 2.81 1.00 -1.52
C HIS A 13 2.63 1.94 -0.33
N ILE A 14 3.23 3.12 -0.43
CA ILE A 14 2.96 4.24 0.48
C ILE A 14 1.73 4.98 -0.05
N PRO A 15 0.67 5.18 0.75
CA PRO A 15 -0.51 5.86 0.26
C PRO A 15 -0.21 7.27 -0.28
N LYS A 16 -0.95 7.64 -1.33
CA LYS A 16 -0.91 8.97 -1.97
C LYS A 16 0.43 9.33 -2.65
N THR A 17 1.20 8.33 -3.05
CA THR A 17 2.42 8.48 -3.87
C THR A 17 2.25 7.98 -5.31
N ALA A 18 1.00 7.96 -5.81
CA ALA A 18 0.63 7.44 -7.13
C ALA A 18 0.81 5.92 -7.30
N GLY A 19 0.84 5.14 -6.22
CA GLY A 19 0.95 3.69 -6.33
C GLY A 19 -0.22 2.99 -7.01
N THR A 20 -1.42 3.59 -7.08
CA THR A 20 -2.51 3.08 -7.93
C THR A 20 -2.13 3.05 -9.41
N SER A 21 -1.37 4.04 -9.87
CA SER A 21 -0.85 4.09 -11.24
C SER A 21 0.24 3.05 -11.46
N VAL A 22 1.11 2.84 -10.47
CA VAL A 22 2.13 1.78 -10.49
C VAL A 22 1.47 0.41 -10.60
N VAL A 23 0.47 0.13 -9.76
CA VAL A 23 -0.28 -1.14 -9.78
C VAL A 23 -0.94 -1.36 -11.12
N LYS A 24 -1.55 -0.33 -11.70
CA LYS A 24 -2.12 -0.42 -13.04
C LYS A 24 -1.05 -0.83 -14.06
N ALA A 25 0.09 -0.15 -14.09
CA ALA A 25 1.18 -0.47 -15.00
C ALA A 25 1.73 -1.89 -14.80
N LEU A 26 1.86 -2.33 -13.55
CA LEU A 26 2.25 -3.70 -13.23
C LEU A 26 1.22 -4.70 -13.75
N LYS A 27 -0.07 -4.48 -13.51
CA LYS A 27 -1.16 -5.35 -14.02
C LYS A 27 -1.18 -5.41 -15.54
N ASP A 28 -0.93 -4.29 -16.20
CA ASP A 28 -0.83 -4.21 -17.67
C ASP A 28 0.41 -4.98 -18.19
N THR A 29 1.48 -5.10 -17.38
CA THR A 29 2.74 -5.76 -17.77
C THR A 29 2.76 -7.27 -17.46
N PHE A 30 2.38 -7.65 -16.24
CA PHE A 30 2.45 -9.03 -15.74
C PHE A 30 1.11 -9.77 -15.86
N GLY A 31 0.01 -9.04 -16.03
CA GLY A 31 -1.34 -9.61 -15.96
C GLY A 31 -1.89 -9.64 -14.54
N ASP A 32 -3.18 -9.34 -14.38
CA ASP A 32 -3.84 -9.19 -13.08
C ASP A 32 -3.73 -10.44 -12.18
N LYS A 33 -3.79 -11.64 -12.77
CA LYS A 33 -3.71 -12.91 -12.04
C LYS A 33 -2.32 -13.20 -11.47
N ASN A 34 -1.30 -12.55 -11.99
CA ASN A 34 0.10 -12.76 -11.58
C ASN A 34 0.54 -11.73 -10.53
N ILE A 35 -0.37 -10.89 -10.04
CA ILE A 35 -0.10 -9.87 -9.03
C ILE A 35 -0.96 -10.12 -7.80
N PHE A 36 -0.30 -10.27 -6.66
CA PHE A 36 -0.95 -10.15 -5.36
C PHE A 36 -0.90 -8.70 -4.89
N TYR A 37 -2.04 -8.10 -4.55
CA TYR A 37 -2.08 -6.71 -4.10
C TYR A 37 -3.04 -6.45 -2.94
N ALA A 38 -2.49 -6.08 -1.78
CA ALA A 38 -3.25 -5.85 -0.54
C ALA A 38 -3.34 -4.36 -0.18
N CYS A 39 -4.53 -3.78 -0.32
CA CYS A 39 -4.81 -2.42 0.11
C CYS A 39 -5.70 -2.34 1.36
N THR A 40 -6.49 -3.37 1.67
CA THR A 40 -7.36 -3.38 2.85
C THR A 40 -6.74 -4.15 4.02
N SER A 41 -7.26 -3.95 5.23
CA SER A 41 -6.87 -4.72 6.41
C SER A 41 -7.11 -6.22 6.24
N GLU A 42 -8.20 -6.61 5.56
CA GLU A 42 -8.54 -8.01 5.27
C GLU A 42 -7.53 -8.64 4.29
N GLN A 43 -7.20 -7.93 3.20
CA GLN A 43 -6.19 -8.40 2.25
C GLN A 43 -4.80 -8.48 2.88
N THR A 44 -4.48 -7.54 3.77
CA THR A 44 -3.22 -7.54 4.53
C THR A 44 -3.17 -8.69 5.53
N ALA A 45 -4.30 -9.02 6.18
CA ALA A 45 -4.42 -10.22 7.00
C ALA A 45 -4.21 -11.49 6.16
N TYR A 46 -4.90 -11.58 5.02
CA TYR A 46 -4.76 -12.70 4.10
C TYR A 46 -3.30 -12.89 3.64
N PHE A 47 -2.59 -11.82 3.28
CA PHE A 47 -1.16 -11.88 2.96
C PHE A 47 -0.31 -12.45 4.11
N ARG A 48 -0.62 -12.09 5.37
CA ARG A 48 0.08 -12.62 6.53
C ARG A 48 -0.16 -14.12 6.72
N ASP A 49 -1.29 -14.63 6.28
CA ASP A 49 -1.65 -16.04 6.43
C ASP A 49 -1.11 -16.91 5.27
N MET A 50 -0.81 -16.31 4.11
CA MET A 50 -0.23 -17.02 2.97
C MET A 50 1.16 -17.61 3.29
N SER A 51 1.40 -18.83 2.80
CA SER A 51 2.70 -19.49 2.85
C SER A 51 3.66 -18.92 1.80
N TYR A 52 4.95 -19.20 1.94
CA TYR A 52 5.95 -18.82 0.94
C TYR A 52 5.62 -19.45 -0.42
N GLU A 53 5.25 -20.72 -0.44
CA GLU A 53 4.90 -21.51 -1.64
C GLU A 53 3.70 -20.93 -2.38
N GLN A 54 2.75 -20.32 -1.66
CA GLN A 54 1.62 -19.61 -2.26
C GLN A 54 2.06 -18.28 -2.87
N LEU A 55 2.94 -17.55 -2.19
CA LEU A 55 3.40 -16.22 -2.61
C LEU A 55 4.34 -16.26 -3.82
N ILE A 56 5.19 -17.28 -3.95
CA ILE A 56 6.08 -17.42 -5.12
C ILE A 56 5.35 -17.78 -6.44
N ASN A 57 4.03 -17.95 -6.40
CA ASN A 57 3.24 -18.11 -7.63
C ASN A 57 2.88 -16.77 -8.29
N TYR A 58 3.19 -15.64 -7.64
CA TYR A 58 2.99 -14.32 -8.20
C TYR A 58 4.32 -13.77 -8.73
N ASP A 59 4.26 -12.97 -9.78
CA ASP A 59 5.41 -12.21 -10.28
C ASP A 59 5.65 -10.97 -9.41
N VAL A 60 4.58 -10.42 -8.83
CA VAL A 60 4.62 -9.24 -7.97
C VAL A 60 3.72 -9.43 -6.76
N ALA A 61 4.23 -9.07 -5.58
CA ALA A 61 3.45 -8.94 -4.35
C ALA A 61 3.55 -7.50 -3.85
N GLY A 62 2.42 -6.83 -3.62
CA GLY A 62 2.42 -5.42 -3.24
C GLY A 62 1.29 -5.04 -2.30
N GLY A 63 1.37 -3.83 -1.76
CA GLY A 63 0.29 -3.30 -0.93
C GLY A 63 0.74 -2.36 0.18
N HIS A 64 -0.20 -1.99 1.05
CA HIS A 64 0.07 -1.27 2.30
C HIS A 64 0.64 -2.21 3.38
N ILE A 65 1.62 -3.02 3.00
CA ILE A 65 2.24 -4.03 3.87
C ILE A 65 3.58 -3.49 4.38
N PRO A 66 3.88 -3.59 5.69
CA PRO A 66 5.16 -3.18 6.22
C PRO A 66 6.33 -3.92 5.54
N GLN A 67 7.41 -3.21 5.21
CA GLN A 67 8.60 -3.78 4.57
C GLN A 67 9.12 -5.03 5.29
N ARG A 68 9.17 -5.00 6.63
CA ARG A 68 9.62 -6.12 7.45
C ARG A 68 8.79 -7.38 7.22
N THR A 69 7.49 -7.23 6.97
CA THR A 69 6.59 -8.36 6.67
C THR A 69 6.91 -8.95 5.30
N PHE A 70 7.14 -8.11 4.27
CA PHE A 70 7.59 -8.58 2.94
C PHE A 70 8.89 -9.37 3.04
N LEU A 71 9.93 -8.78 3.63
CA LEU A 71 11.26 -9.41 3.69
C LEU A 71 11.25 -10.73 4.47
N ARG A 72 10.39 -10.86 5.48
CA ARG A 72 10.23 -12.11 6.23
C ARG A 72 9.48 -13.17 5.43
N LYS A 73 8.43 -12.79 4.70
CA LYS A 73 7.57 -13.72 3.94
C LYS A 73 8.17 -14.11 2.59
N LEU A 74 8.97 -13.24 1.98
CA LEU A 74 9.55 -13.40 0.66
C LEU A 74 11.05 -13.03 0.70
N PRO A 75 11.88 -13.82 1.40
CA PRO A 75 13.31 -13.56 1.48
C PRO A 75 13.95 -13.55 0.09
N GLY A 76 14.88 -12.63 -0.15
CA GLY A 76 15.54 -12.46 -1.45
C GLY A 76 14.77 -11.65 -2.50
N SER A 77 13.56 -11.21 -2.19
CA SER A 77 12.78 -10.34 -3.08
C SER A 77 13.42 -8.96 -3.24
N GLN A 78 13.44 -8.47 -4.47
CA GLN A 78 13.73 -7.07 -4.71
C GLN A 78 12.54 -6.22 -4.28
N CYS A 79 12.80 -5.20 -3.47
CA CYS A 79 11.78 -4.29 -2.98
C CYS A 79 11.89 -2.94 -3.68
N PHE A 80 10.75 -2.34 -4.01
CA PHE A 80 10.72 -0.97 -4.48
C PHE A 80 9.48 -0.24 -3.92
N THR A 81 9.54 1.09 -3.99
CA THR A 81 8.44 1.97 -3.57
C THR A 81 8.47 3.23 -4.43
N VAL A 82 7.40 4.02 -4.34
CA VAL A 82 7.34 5.37 -4.91
C VAL A 82 7.11 6.35 -3.77
N ILE A 83 7.95 7.37 -3.72
CA ILE A 83 7.85 8.46 -2.74
C ILE A 83 7.36 9.74 -3.43
N ARG A 84 6.86 10.67 -2.62
CA ARG A 84 6.41 11.98 -3.05
C ARG A 84 6.90 13.02 -2.04
N ASP A 85 7.09 14.25 -2.50
CA ASP A 85 7.26 15.41 -1.61
C ASP A 85 6.30 15.32 -0.41
N PRO A 86 6.82 15.40 0.83
CA PRO A 86 6.04 15.12 2.03
C PRO A 86 4.87 16.10 2.20
N TYR A 87 5.07 17.37 1.86
CA TYR A 87 4.02 18.39 1.94
C TYR A 87 2.89 18.09 0.96
N GLN A 88 3.21 17.84 -0.30
CA GLN A 88 2.22 17.48 -1.31
C GLN A 88 1.49 16.17 -0.98
N ARG A 89 2.19 15.18 -0.40
CA ARG A 89 1.57 13.94 0.07
C ARG A 89 0.55 14.23 1.17
N ALA A 90 0.90 15.05 2.16
CA ALA A 90 -0.01 15.45 3.24
C ALA A 90 -1.23 16.21 2.71
N VAL A 91 -1.04 17.15 1.78
CA VAL A 91 -2.16 17.84 1.12
C VAL A 91 -3.06 16.85 0.37
N SER A 92 -2.47 15.84 -0.28
CA SER A 92 -3.25 14.80 -0.98
C SER A 92 -4.06 13.93 -0.02
N ILE A 93 -3.53 13.61 1.17
CA ILE A 93 -4.25 12.89 2.23
C ILE A 93 -5.42 13.74 2.73
N TYR A 94 -5.17 15.01 3.09
CA TYR A 94 -6.21 15.93 3.53
C TYR A 94 -7.36 16.02 2.53
N LYS A 95 -7.06 16.27 1.25
CA LYS A 95 -8.07 16.32 0.19
C LYS A 95 -8.80 14.99 0.03
N HIS A 96 -8.10 13.86 0.16
CA HIS A 96 -8.72 12.54 0.05
C HIS A 96 -9.77 12.33 1.14
N PHE A 97 -9.46 12.69 2.38
CA PHE A 97 -10.40 12.58 3.50
C PHE A 97 -11.57 13.55 3.35
N SER A 98 -11.36 14.77 2.83
CA SER A 98 -12.44 15.77 2.67
C SER A 98 -13.31 15.61 1.43
N THR A 99 -13.02 14.68 0.51
CA THR A 99 -13.74 14.57 -0.78
C THR A 99 -14.40 13.22 -1.00
N LYS A 100 -14.27 12.29 -0.05
CA LYS A 100 -14.82 10.94 -0.13
C LYS A 100 -15.82 10.72 1.01
N PRO A 101 -17.13 10.98 0.82
CA PRO A 101 -18.14 10.85 1.86
C PRO A 101 -18.18 9.48 2.57
N GLN A 102 -17.77 8.42 1.86
CA GLN A 102 -17.66 7.06 2.37
C GLN A 102 -16.44 6.83 3.28
N HIS A 103 -15.46 7.73 3.27
CA HIS A 103 -14.25 7.58 4.06
C HIS A 103 -14.55 7.84 5.53
N LYS A 104 -14.06 6.98 6.43
CA LYS A 104 -14.37 7.04 7.88
C LYS A 104 -14.08 8.40 8.53
N TYR A 105 -13.05 9.11 8.07
CA TYR A 105 -12.69 10.44 8.59
C TYR A 105 -13.32 11.61 7.84
N TYR A 106 -14.20 11.39 6.86
CA TYR A 106 -14.74 12.48 6.04
C TYR A 106 -15.39 13.58 6.86
N LYS A 107 -16.33 13.23 7.75
CA LYS A 107 -17.06 14.20 8.57
C LYS A 107 -16.12 15.02 9.45
N LEU A 108 -15.17 14.34 10.11
CA LEU A 108 -14.16 14.98 10.96
C LEU A 108 -13.27 15.93 10.14
N ASN A 109 -12.78 15.46 8.99
CA ASN A 109 -11.83 16.21 8.19
C ASN A 109 -12.44 17.43 7.49
N CYS A 110 -13.73 17.39 7.16
CA CYS A 110 -14.47 18.54 6.65
C CYS A 110 -14.62 19.67 7.68
N GLN A 111 -14.43 19.39 8.97
CA GLN A 111 -14.45 20.38 10.04
C GLN A 111 -13.06 20.93 10.39
N MET A 112 -12.00 20.37 9.77
CA MET A 112 -10.63 20.76 10.03
C MET A 112 -10.03 21.56 8.87
N SER A 113 -9.30 22.63 9.20
CA SER A 113 -8.31 23.21 8.30
C SER A 113 -7.15 22.23 8.04
N PHE A 114 -6.36 22.47 7.00
CA PHE A 114 -5.18 21.66 6.72
C PHE A 114 -4.20 21.61 7.90
N SER A 115 -3.97 22.73 8.59
CA SER A 115 -3.08 22.79 9.75
C SER A 115 -3.63 22.02 10.97
N GLN A 116 -4.95 21.98 11.15
CA GLN A 116 -5.58 21.15 12.19
C GLN A 116 -5.45 19.66 11.84
N HIS A 117 -5.64 19.31 10.57
CA HIS A 117 -5.43 17.94 10.08
C HIS A 117 -3.99 17.45 10.32
N LEU A 118 -2.97 18.27 10.07
CA LEU A 118 -1.58 17.90 10.34
C LEU A 118 -1.31 17.61 11.82
N ARG A 119 -1.86 18.44 12.72
CA ARG A 119 -1.77 18.21 14.17
C ARG A 119 -2.45 16.90 14.56
N TRP A 120 -3.68 16.71 14.10
CA TRP A 120 -4.42 15.48 14.34
C TRP A 120 -3.70 14.23 13.82
N LEU A 121 -3.11 14.26 12.62
CA LEU A 121 -2.30 13.15 12.10
C LEU A 121 -1.08 12.85 12.96
N SER A 122 -0.41 13.87 13.50
CA SER A 122 0.76 13.69 14.36
C SER A 122 0.44 13.01 15.69
N GLU A 123 -0.78 13.24 16.19
CA GLU A 123 -1.32 12.65 17.42
C GLU A 123 -1.91 11.25 17.19
N ASN A 124 -2.21 10.89 15.93
CA ASN A 124 -2.88 9.65 15.54
C ASN A 124 -2.07 8.88 14.48
N GLN A 125 -0.81 8.58 14.79
CA GLN A 125 0.16 8.02 13.81
C GLN A 125 -0.26 6.66 13.22
N ASP A 126 -1.11 5.90 13.93
CA ASP A 126 -1.61 4.60 13.46
C ASP A 126 -2.56 4.73 12.26
N ILE A 127 -3.13 5.91 12.04
CA ILE A 127 -4.07 6.19 10.95
C ILE A 127 -3.39 6.17 9.57
N ALA A 128 -2.07 6.41 9.52
CA ALA A 128 -1.31 6.39 8.27
C ALA A 128 -1.33 5.01 7.58
N TYR A 129 -1.56 3.94 8.36
CA TYR A 129 -1.66 2.57 7.85
C TYR A 129 -3.06 2.19 7.36
N GLU A 130 -4.08 2.94 7.76
CA GLU A 130 -5.49 2.63 7.50
C GLU A 130 -6.11 3.49 6.39
N MET A 131 -5.30 4.19 5.59
CA MET A 131 -5.74 5.12 4.54
C MET A 131 -6.29 4.45 3.27
N SER A 132 -6.97 3.31 3.42
CA SER A 132 -7.60 2.50 2.38
C SER A 132 -9.12 2.59 2.45
#